data_AF-A0AAD7J4T3-F1
#
_entry.id   AF-A0AAD7J4T3-F1
#
_cell.length_a   1.000
_cell.length_b   1.000
_cell.length_c   1.000
_cell.angle_alpha   90.00
_cell.angle_beta   90.00
_cell.angle_gamma   90.00
#
_symmetry.space_group_name_H-M   'P 1'
#
loop_
_entity.id
_entity.type
_entity.pdbx_description
1 polymer ?
#
loop_
_entity_poly.entity_id
_entity_poly.type
_entity_poly.pdbx_seq_one_letter_code
_entity_poly.pdbx_strand_id
1 'polypeptide(L)' 'QVRSRITVVCAECKRLKLKCDRRTPCGSCDKRGTVVRCVYSPAAAEKVDLHSLNNRLIQVEQSL' A
#
# COMPACT_ATOMS: atom_id res chain seq x y z
N GLN A 1 -1.73 -24.28 1.98
CA GLN A 1 -1.62 -23.36 3.13
C GLN A 1 -2.43 -22.10 2.86
N VAL A 2 -3.43 -21.80 3.68
CA VAL A 2 -4.25 -20.58 3.53
C VAL A 2 -3.41 -19.39 4.02
N ARG A 3 -2.86 -18.59 3.09
CA ARG A 3 -2.27 -17.30 3.44
C ARG A 3 -3.42 -16.30 3.62
N SER A 4 -3.73 -15.95 4.87
CA SER A 4 -4.61 -14.80 5.17
C SER A 4 -4.06 -13.57 4.46
N ARG A 5 -4.80 -13.04 3.48
CA ARG A 5 -4.34 -11.88 2.69
C ARG A 5 -4.36 -10.64 3.57
N ILE A 6 -3.18 -10.18 3.97
CA ILE A 6 -3.00 -8.88 4.64
C ILE A 6 -3.47 -7.77 3.70
N THR A 7 -4.37 -6.91 4.19
CA THR A 7 -4.77 -5.70 3.49
C THR A 7 -3.67 -4.64 3.60
N VAL A 8 -3.34 -4.00 2.47
CA VAL A 8 -2.36 -2.90 2.40
C VAL A 8 -3.03 -1.55 2.15
N VAL A 9 -4.36 -1.51 2.21
CA VAL A 9 -5.18 -0.31 2.01
C VAL A 9 -5.41 0.33 3.37
N CYS A 10 -5.28 1.66 3.48
CA CYS A 10 -5.60 2.35 4.74
C CYS A 10 -7.08 2.16 5.13
N ALA A 11 -7.38 2.30 6.42
CA ALA A 11 -8.69 2.06 6.99
C ALA A 11 -9.79 2.90 6.31
N GLU A 12 -9.56 4.19 6.06
CA GLU A 12 -10.55 5.05 5.39
C GLU A 12 -10.77 4.70 3.94
N CYS A 13 -9.71 4.44 3.16
CA CYS A 13 -9.88 4.03 1.77
C CYS A 13 -10.54 2.67 1.68
N LYS A 14 -10.26 1.75 2.63
CA LYS A 14 -10.95 0.46 2.72
C LYS A 14 -12.44 0.65 3.03
N ARG A 15 -12.78 1.52 4.01
CA ARG A 15 -14.16 1.84 4.41
C ARG A 15 -14.95 2.46 3.26
N LEU A 16 -14.32 3.38 2.51
CA LEU A 16 -14.93 4.08 1.37
C LEU A 16 -14.82 3.32 0.04
N LYS A 17 -14.16 2.16 0.02
CA LYS A 17 -13.89 1.36 -1.19
C LYS A 17 -13.13 2.14 -2.29
N LEU A 18 -12.16 2.95 -1.87
CA LEU A 18 -11.36 3.80 -2.75
C LEU A 18 -9.97 3.22 -3.02
N LYS A 19 -9.39 3.61 -4.16
CA LYS A 19 -7.98 3.32 -4.45
C LYS A 19 -7.08 4.06 -3.45
N CYS A 20 -6.21 3.29 -2.80
CA CYS A 20 -5.18 3.78 -1.88
C CYS A 20 -3.83 3.65 -2.56
N ASP A 21 -3.08 4.75 -2.61
CA ASP A 21 -1.72 4.84 -3.14
C ASP A 21 -0.65 4.38 -2.14
N ARG A 22 -1.07 3.90 -0.95
CA ARG A 22 -0.22 3.28 0.09
C ARG A 22 0.85 4.22 0.67
N ARG A 23 0.74 5.53 0.43
CA ARG A 23 1.54 6.57 1.09
C ARG A 23 0.96 6.90 2.47
N THR A 24 1.76 7.50 3.34
CA THR A 24 1.32 7.90 4.69
C THR A 24 1.56 9.41 4.89
N PRO A 25 0.51 10.25 4.90
CA PRO A 25 -0.89 9.92 4.57
C PRO A 25 -1.06 9.57 3.08
N CYS A 26 -2.10 8.81 2.76
CA CYS A 26 -2.37 8.43 1.37
C CYS A 26 -2.95 9.63 0.62
N GLY A 27 -2.57 9.85 -0.65
CA GLY A 27 -2.99 11.04 -1.41
C GLY A 27 -4.51 11.17 -1.56
N SER A 28 -5.21 10.03 -1.47
CA SER A 28 -6.66 9.95 -1.42
C SER A 28 -7.24 10.60 -0.15
N CYS A 29 -6.65 10.33 1.02
CA CYS A 29 -7.05 10.91 2.30
C CYS A 29 -6.59 12.37 2.44
N ASP A 30 -5.43 12.69 1.88
CA ASP A 30 -4.91 14.06 1.83
C ASP A 30 -5.87 15.01 1.10
N LYS A 31 -6.26 14.66 -0.13
CA LYS A 31 -7.22 15.43 -0.94
C LYS A 31 -8.60 15.61 -0.29
N ARG A 32 -8.99 14.72 0.61
CA ARG A 32 -10.29 14.75 1.31
C ARG A 32 -10.21 15.41 2.69
N GLY A 33 -9.02 15.80 3.14
CA GLY A 33 -8.83 16.31 4.51
C GLY A 33 -9.07 15.25 5.60
N THR A 34 -9.04 13.95 5.27
CA THR A 34 -9.25 12.85 6.23
C THR A 34 -7.95 12.19 6.66
N VAL A 35 -6.84 12.94 6.62
CA VAL A 35 -5.48 12.46 6.98
C VAL A 35 -5.43 11.84 8.37
N VAL A 36 -6.16 12.38 9.34
CA VAL A 36 -6.24 11.89 10.73
C VAL A 36 -6.81 10.46 10.81
N ARG A 37 -7.67 10.09 9.87
CA ARG A 37 -8.28 8.76 9.80
C ARG A 37 -7.51 7.80 8.87
N CYS A 38 -6.47 8.28 8.19
CA CYS A 38 -5.65 7.49 7.27
C CYS A 38 -4.70 6.56 8.03
N VAL A 39 -5.24 5.50 8.62
CA VAL A 39 -4.50 4.53 9.45
C VAL A 39 -4.27 3.24 8.67
N TYR A 40 -3.06 2.70 8.69
CA TYR A 40 -2.74 1.38 8.15
C TYR A 40 -2.63 0.36 9.27
N SER A 41 -2.90 -0.92 8.98
CA SER A 41 -2.63 -1.97 9.96
C SER A 41 -1.12 -2.17 10.15
N PRO A 42 -0.64 -2.57 11.35
CA PRO A 42 0.78 -2.86 11.57
C PRO A 42 1.32 -3.90 10.58
N ALA A 43 0.53 -4.95 10.32
CA ALA A 43 0.87 -5.98 9.34
C ALA A 43 1.03 -5.44 7.90
N ALA A 44 0.42 -4.30 7.56
CA ALA A 44 0.63 -3.66 6.25
C ALA A 44 1.99 -2.93 6.19
N ALA A 45 2.46 -2.37 7.30
CA ALA A 45 3.73 -1.66 7.37
C ALA A 45 4.92 -2.62 7.25
N GLU A 46 4.80 -3.83 7.78
CA GLU A 46 5.83 -4.88 7.68
C GLU A 46 5.90 -5.52 6.29
N LYS A 47 4.86 -5.32 5.46
CA LYS A 47 4.74 -6.02 4.19
C LYS A 47 5.47 -5.30 3.07
N VAL A 48 6.64 -5.80 2.71
CA VAL A 48 7.38 -5.37 1.52
C VAL A 48 6.64 -5.82 0.25
N ASP A 49 6.48 -4.91 -0.72
CA ASP A 49 5.90 -5.20 -2.03
C ASP A 49 6.91 -5.95 -2.92
N LEU A 50 6.98 -7.27 -2.75
CA LEU A 50 7.93 -8.14 -3.46
C LEU A 50 7.77 -8.08 -4.98
N HIS A 51 6.54 -7.92 -5.48
CA HIS A 51 6.30 -7.83 -6.93
C HIS A 51 6.92 -6.56 -7.51
N SER A 52 6.75 -5.43 -6.82
CA SER A 52 7.40 -4.16 -7.22
C SER A 52 8.93 -4.27 -7.17
N LEU A 53 9.49 -4.97 -6.17
CA LEU A 53 10.94 -5.21 -6.11
C LEU A 53 11.42 -6.08 -7.27
N ASN A 54 10.72 -7.18 -7.55
CA ASN A 54 11.06 -8.08 -8.66
C ASN A 54 11.05 -7.35 -10.01
N ASN A 55 10.03 -6.53 -10.26
CA ASN A 55 9.94 -5.75 -11.49
C ASN A 55 11.10 -4.75 -11.63
N ARG A 56 11.54 -4.14 -10.52
CA ARG A 56 12.73 -3.26 -10.51
C ARG A 56 14.02 -4.03 -10.76
N LEU A 57 14.18 -5.22 -10.18
CA LEU A 57 15.36 -6.06 -10.40
C LEU A 57 15.50 -6.43 -11.88
N ILE A 58 14.41 -6.87 -12.53
CA ILE A 58 14.40 -7.19 -13.96
C ILE A 58 14.86 -6.00 -14.82
N GLN A 59 14.40 -4.79 -14.52
CA GLN A 59 14.81 -3.59 -15.26
C GLN A 59 16.30 -3.28 -15.08
N VAL A 60 16.84 -3.46 -13.87
CA VAL A 60 18.26 -3.26 -13.59
C VAL A 60 19.11 -4.31 -14.32
N GLU A 61 18.70 -5.57 -14.27
CA GLU A 61 19.38 -6.67 -14.98
C GLU A 61 19.38 -6.47 -16.50
N GLN A 62 18.31 -5.91 -17.07
CA GLN A 62 18.24 -5.56 -18.50
C GLN A 62 19.11 -4.38 -18.91
N SER A 63 19.55 -3.56 -17.94
CA SER A 63 20.40 -2.38 -18.19
C SER A 63 21.90 -2.67 -18.08
N LEU A 64 22.27 -3.90 -17.74
CA LEU A 64 23.64 -4.44 -17.68
C LEU A 64 23.94 -5.29 -18.92
#